data_AF-A0A941HHZ2-F1
#
_entry.id   AF-A0A941HHZ2-F1
#
_cell.length_a   1.000
_cell.length_b   1.000
_cell.length_c   1.000
_cell.angle_alpha   90.00
_cell.angle_beta   90.00
_cell.angle_gamma   90.00
#
_symmetry.space_group_name_H-M   'P 1'
#
loop_
_entity.id
_entity.type
_entity.pdbx_description
1 polymer ?
#
loop_
_entity_poly.entity_id
_entity_poly.type
_entity_poly.pdbx_seq_one_letter_code
_entity_poly.pdbx_strand_id
1 'polypeptide(L)'
;MQKVLFLLLFLVTYSQYGQTLSKTKPIYEYKDQIVMNNGKKYITVNEVPFYEVTDQSIEQYKQIDDHIFRLNRVLILRGKNDYRELIEWVKDKMKFYLIRDLNKGNFSEDHITTLEGGND
;
A
#
# COMPACT_ATOMS: atom_id res chain seq x y z
N MET A 1 -48.24 6.82 -9.43
CA MET A 1 -47.25 6.94 -8.33
C MET A 1 -46.28 5.75 -8.25
N GLN A 2 -46.64 4.54 -8.70
CA GLN A 2 -45.73 3.37 -8.72
C GLN A 2 -44.43 3.57 -9.51
N LYS A 3 -44.45 4.30 -10.65
CA LYS A 3 -43.25 4.51 -11.49
C LYS A 3 -42.16 5.35 -10.83
N VAL A 4 -42.54 6.26 -9.92
CA VAL A 4 -41.59 7.12 -9.18
C VAL A 4 -40.89 6.31 -8.08
N LEU A 5 -41.60 5.36 -7.47
CA LEU A 5 -41.05 4.47 -6.45
C LEU A 5 -39.92 3.58 -7.02
N PHE A 6 -40.09 3.07 -8.24
CA PHE A 6 -39.05 2.30 -8.93
C PHE A 6 -37.81 3.14 -9.24
N LEU A 7 -37.97 4.41 -9.64
CA LEU A 7 -36.86 5.31 -9.91
C LEU A 7 -36.03 5.60 -8.64
N LEU A 8 -36.73 5.78 -7.51
CA LEU A 8 -36.09 6.00 -6.22
C LEU A 8 -35.35 4.74 -5.73
N LEU A 9 -35.91 3.55 -5.98
CA LEU A 9 -35.29 2.28 -5.64
C LEU A 9 -33.97 2.06 -6.41
N PHE A 10 -33.93 2.43 -7.68
CA PHE A 10 -32.71 2.34 -8.50
C PHE A 10 -31.60 3.28 -8.00
N LEU A 11 -31.93 4.49 -7.54
CA LEU A 11 -30.94 5.44 -7.05
C LEU A 11 -30.28 4.99 -5.73
N VAL A 12 -30.99 4.26 -4.88
CA VAL A 12 -30.45 3.74 -3.62
C VAL A 12 -29.51 2.55 -3.87
N THR A 13 -29.83 1.67 -4.83
CA THR A 13 -28.98 0.49 -5.11
C THR A 13 -27.67 0.85 -5.82
N TYR A 14 -27.63 1.88 -6.67
CA TYR A 14 -26.37 2.32 -7.31
C TYR A 14 -25.34 2.86 -6.31
N SER A 15 -25.77 3.42 -5.18
CA SER A 15 -24.85 3.97 -4.17
C SER A 15 -24.04 2.90 -3.42
N GLN A 16 -24.45 1.62 -3.50
CA GLN A 16 -23.82 0.53 -2.76
C GLN A 16 -22.80 -0.29 -3.57
N TYR A 17 -22.76 -0.14 -4.91
CA TYR A 17 -21.87 -0.93 -5.78
C TYR A 17 -20.50 -0.29 -6.06
N GLY A 18 -20.15 0.82 -5.41
CA GLY A 18 -18.91 1.55 -5.68
C GLY A 18 -17.66 1.10 -4.92
N GLN A 19 -17.77 0.20 -3.93
CA GLN A 19 -16.65 -0.04 -3.00
C GLN A 19 -16.48 -1.51 -2.59
N THR A 20 -15.84 -2.30 -3.46
CA THR A 20 -15.21 -3.59 -3.13
C THR A 20 -14.08 -3.78 -4.18
N LEU A 21 -12.84 -4.23 -3.93
CA LEU A 21 -12.21 -4.95 -2.83
C LEU A 21 -10.67 -4.74 -2.96
N SER A 22 -10.07 -3.77 -2.26
CA SER A 22 -8.64 -3.73 -1.88
C SER A 22 -8.34 -2.39 -1.19
N LYS A 23 -7.90 -2.41 0.07
CA LYS A 23 -7.64 -1.19 0.84
C LYS A 23 -6.46 -0.38 0.29
N THR A 24 -5.42 -1.01 -0.25
CA THR A 24 -4.52 -0.40 -1.24
C THR A 24 -3.68 -1.49 -1.93
N LYS A 25 -3.57 -1.46 -3.25
CA LYS A 25 -2.77 -2.42 -4.02
C LYS A 25 -2.14 -1.75 -5.24
N PRO A 26 -0.83 -1.93 -5.49
CA PRO A 26 -0.22 -1.60 -6.78
C PRO A 26 -0.93 -2.37 -7.91
N ILE A 27 -1.47 -1.65 -8.88
CA ILE A 27 -2.10 -2.22 -10.08
C ILE A 27 -1.16 -2.19 -11.29
N TYR A 28 -0.11 -1.36 -11.21
CA TYR A 28 0.91 -1.25 -12.24
C TYR A 28 2.22 -0.79 -11.61
N GLU A 29 3.31 -1.42 -12.04
CA GLU A 29 4.67 -1.07 -11.66
C GLU A 29 5.53 -1.09 -12.92
N TYR A 30 6.24 0.01 -13.18
CA TYR A 30 7.18 0.10 -14.29
C TYR A 30 8.33 1.03 -13.93
N LYS A 31 9.55 0.48 -13.95
CA LYS A 31 10.76 1.16 -13.48
C LYS A 31 10.53 1.69 -12.05
N ASP A 32 10.59 3.00 -11.87
CA ASP A 32 10.40 3.72 -10.63
C ASP A 32 8.95 4.16 -10.39
N GLN A 33 8.00 3.81 -11.26
CA GLN A 33 6.62 4.27 -11.15
C GLN A 33 5.70 3.17 -10.63
N ILE A 34 4.92 3.51 -9.60
CA ILE A 34 3.85 2.67 -9.07
C ILE A 34 2.52 3.39 -9.18
N VAL A 35 1.54 2.71 -9.75
CA VAL A 35 0.13 3.15 -9.78
C VAL A 35 -0.67 2.28 -8.84
N MET A 36 -1.35 2.91 -7.90
CA MET A 36 -2.23 2.23 -6.94
C MET A 36 -3.63 2.05 -7.52
N ASN A 37 -4.39 1.11 -6.95
CA ASN A 37 -5.78 0.83 -7.32
C ASN A 37 -6.75 2.02 -7.16
N ASN A 38 -6.36 3.06 -6.41
CA ASN A 38 -7.09 4.32 -6.32
C ASN A 38 -6.70 5.34 -7.42
N GLY A 39 -5.91 4.93 -8.41
CA GLY A 39 -5.45 5.78 -9.52
C GLY A 39 -4.31 6.75 -9.16
N LYS A 40 -3.91 6.83 -7.88
CA LYS A 40 -2.77 7.66 -7.47
C LYS A 40 -1.47 7.05 -7.99
N LYS A 41 -0.61 7.92 -8.51
CA LYS A 41 0.72 7.58 -9.03
C LYS A 41 1.79 8.05 -8.06
N TYR A 42 2.79 7.20 -7.86
CA TYR A 42 3.94 7.46 -7.02
C TYR A 42 5.22 7.15 -7.77
N ILE A 43 6.29 7.83 -7.36
CA ILE A 43 7.67 7.52 -7.77
C ILE A 43 8.35 6.83 -6.59
N THR A 44 8.94 5.66 -6.82
CA THR A 44 9.81 4.98 -5.87
C THR A 44 11.08 5.80 -5.73
N VAL A 45 11.34 6.28 -4.51
CA VAL A 45 12.55 7.05 -4.18
C VAL A 45 13.61 6.19 -3.48
N ASN A 46 13.19 5.13 -2.78
CA ASN A 46 14.08 4.12 -2.23
C ASN A 46 13.41 2.74 -2.22
N GLU A 47 14.21 1.69 -2.29
CA GLU A 47 13.80 0.29 -2.18
C GLU A 47 14.74 -0.42 -1.20
N VAL A 48 14.16 -0.90 -0.10
CA VAL A 48 14.88 -1.66 0.93
C VAL A 48 14.47 -3.13 0.80
N PRO A 49 15.35 -4.02 0.35
CA PRO A 49 15.07 -5.45 0.25
C PRO A 49 14.94 -6.08 1.64
N PHE A 50 14.19 -7.19 1.77
CA PHE A 50 13.86 -7.76 3.09
C PHE A 50 15.06 -8.03 4.02
N TYR A 51 16.26 -8.29 3.48
CA TYR A 51 17.46 -8.61 4.27
C TYR A 51 18.16 -7.37 4.83
N GLU A 52 17.83 -6.18 4.34
CA GLU A 52 18.28 -4.89 4.84
C GLU A 52 17.23 -4.24 5.76
N VAL A 53 16.00 -4.78 5.82
CA VAL A 53 14.96 -4.27 6.73
C VAL A 53 15.27 -4.70 8.17
N THR A 54 15.62 -3.73 9.00
CA THR A 54 15.88 -3.91 10.44
C THR A 54 14.78 -3.31 11.33
N ASP A 55 13.87 -2.50 10.78
CA ASP A 55 12.74 -1.94 11.51
C ASP A 55 11.88 -3.06 12.12
N GLN A 56 11.93 -3.15 13.45
CA GLN A 56 11.22 -4.17 14.23
C GLN A 56 9.70 -4.00 14.18
N SER A 57 9.18 -2.84 13.74
CA SER A 57 7.76 -2.62 13.49
C SER A 57 7.24 -3.37 12.25
N ILE A 58 8.14 -3.90 11.42
CA ILE A 58 7.84 -4.62 10.19
C ILE A 58 8.09 -6.12 10.41
N GLU A 59 7.01 -6.87 10.52
CA GLU A 59 7.10 -8.32 10.71
C GLU A 59 7.69 -9.00 9.46
N GLN A 60 8.73 -9.82 9.64
CA GLN A 60 9.29 -10.63 8.54
C GLN A 60 8.29 -11.64 7.97
N TYR A 61 7.34 -12.09 8.79
CA TYR A 61 6.28 -13.00 8.40
C TYR A 61 4.94 -12.45 8.84
N LYS A 62 3.96 -12.47 7.94
CA LYS A 62 2.62 -11.97 8.20
C LYS A 62 1.58 -13.04 7.88
N GLN A 63 0.80 -13.43 8.88
CA GLN A 63 -0.32 -14.34 8.67
C GLN A 63 -1.56 -13.54 8.25
N ILE A 64 -2.18 -13.96 7.14
CA ILE A 64 -3.42 -13.41 6.61
C ILE A 64 -4.28 -14.61 6.21
N ASP A 65 -5.42 -14.74 6.86
CA ASP A 65 -6.28 -15.93 6.76
C ASP A 65 -5.43 -17.20 7.01
N ASP A 66 -5.50 -18.18 6.13
CA ASP A 66 -4.75 -19.45 6.20
C ASP A 66 -3.36 -19.38 5.50
N HIS A 67 -2.86 -18.18 5.23
CA HIS A 67 -1.64 -17.96 4.46
C HIS A 67 -0.59 -17.18 5.26
N ILE A 68 0.64 -17.72 5.31
CA ILE A 68 1.81 -17.03 5.84
C ILE A 68 2.58 -16.41 4.68
N PHE A 69 2.68 -15.08 4.65
CA PHE A 69 3.46 -14.34 3.68
C PHE A 69 4.80 -13.94 4.29
N ARG A 70 5.86 -13.93 3.47
CA ARG A 70 7.20 -13.47 3.85
C ARG A 70 7.44 -12.06 3.33
N LEU A 71 8.09 -11.22 4.12
CA LEU A 71 8.52 -9.89 3.70
C LEU A 71 9.40 -10.00 2.45
N ASN A 72 9.12 -9.19 1.44
CA ASN A 72 9.88 -9.13 0.20
C ASN A 72 10.74 -7.87 0.14
N ARG A 73 10.11 -6.72 0.34
CA ARG A 73 10.74 -5.40 0.29
C ARG A 73 9.86 -4.33 0.90
N VAL A 74 10.47 -3.21 1.23
CA VAL A 74 9.83 -1.97 1.63
C VAL A 74 10.20 -0.90 0.60
N LEU A 75 9.19 -0.21 0.06
CA LEU A 75 9.37 0.86 -0.90
C LEU A 75 9.00 2.20 -0.28
N ILE A 76 9.86 3.19 -0.48
CA ILE A 76 9.55 4.57 -0.16
C ILE A 76 9.01 5.24 -1.42
N LEU A 77 7.81 5.77 -1.31
CA LEU A 77 7.03 6.31 -2.41
C LEU A 77 6.85 7.82 -2.22
N ARG A 78 7.12 8.59 -3.28
CA ARG A 78 6.87 10.03 -3.37
C ARG A 78 5.67 10.29 -4.27
N GLY A 79 4.61 10.86 -3.70
CA GLY A 79 3.46 11.39 -4.41
C GLY A 79 3.62 12.87 -4.73
N LYS A 80 2.56 13.51 -5.21
CA LYS A 80 2.56 14.95 -5.52
C LYS A 80 2.79 15.79 -4.25
N ASN A 81 2.21 15.39 -3.13
CA ASN A 81 2.15 16.18 -1.89
C ASN A 81 2.38 15.33 -0.63
N ASP A 82 2.80 14.08 -0.75
CA ASP A 82 2.92 13.13 0.34
C ASP A 82 4.04 12.12 0.08
N TYR A 83 4.57 11.55 1.16
CA TYR A 83 5.45 10.40 1.15
C TYR A 83 4.73 9.23 1.81
N ARG A 84 4.99 8.03 1.31
CA ARG A 84 4.36 6.81 1.81
C ARG A 84 5.38 5.69 1.84
N GLU A 85 5.24 4.83 2.83
CA GLU A 85 5.93 3.55 2.89
C GLU A 85 4.98 2.47 2.34
N LEU A 86 5.45 1.66 1.40
CA LEU A 86 4.74 0.50 0.88
C LEU A 86 5.51 -0.76 1.25
N ILE A 87 4.95 -1.56 2.14
CA ILE A 87 5.53 -2.82 2.58
C ILE A 87 4.89 -3.96 1.78
N GLU A 88 5.72 -4.78 1.14
CA GLU A 88 5.29 -5.91 0.32
C GLU A 88 5.67 -7.24 0.98
N TRP A 89 4.67 -8.10 1.21
CA TRP A 89 4.87 -9.50 1.56
C TRP A 89 4.41 -10.42 0.42
N VAL A 90 5.08 -11.55 0.24
CA VAL A 90 4.84 -12.50 -0.85
C VAL A 90 4.66 -13.94 -0.34
N LYS A 91 3.79 -14.69 -1.01
CA LYS A 91 3.62 -16.15 -0.87
C LYS A 91 3.31 -16.72 -2.25
N ASP A 92 4.22 -17.50 -2.82
CA ASP A 92 4.10 -18.01 -4.20
C ASP A 92 3.84 -16.88 -5.21
N LYS A 93 2.66 -16.87 -5.85
CA LYS A 93 2.21 -15.83 -6.79
C LYS A 93 1.35 -14.75 -6.14
N MET A 94 1.08 -14.87 -4.84
CA MET A 94 0.26 -13.92 -4.08
C MET A 94 1.14 -12.83 -3.48
N LYS A 95 0.64 -11.60 -3.54
CA LYS A 95 1.28 -10.44 -2.94
C LYS A 95 0.31 -9.73 -2.03
N PHE A 96 0.80 -9.35 -0.85
CA PHE A 96 0.09 -8.52 0.10
C PHE A 96 0.85 -7.22 0.31
N TYR A 97 0.09 -6.13 0.45
CA TYR A 97 0.63 -4.78 0.55
C TYR A 97 0.04 -4.07 1.75
N LEU A 98 0.90 -3.34 2.47
CA LEU A 98 0.48 -2.35 3.47
C LEU A 98 1.06 -1.00 3.09
N ILE A 99 0.27 0.06 3.22
CA ILE A 99 0.75 1.42 3.06
C ILE A 99 0.70 2.13 4.41
N ARG A 100 1.80 2.80 4.76
CA ARG A 100 1.87 3.73 5.89
C ARG A 100 2.11 5.14 5.36
N ASP A 101 1.39 6.10 5.93
CA ASP A 101 1.62 7.51 5.62
C ASP A 101 2.87 7.99 6.35
N LEU A 102 3.83 8.53 5.61
CA LEU A 102 4.99 9.20 6.18
C LEU A 102 4.60 10.67 6.31
N ASN A 103 4.32 11.10 7.55
CA ASN A 103 4.04 12.51 7.81
C ASN A 103 5.17 13.36 7.21
N LYS A 104 4.82 14.47 6.55
CA LYS A 104 5.80 15.37 5.89
C LYS A 104 6.95 15.84 6.80
N GLY A 105 6.74 15.83 8.12
CA GLY A 105 7.78 16.16 9.12
C GLY A 105 8.67 14.99 9.56
N ASN A 106 8.31 13.74 9.21
CA ASN A 106 9.01 12.51 9.58
C ASN A 106 9.76 11.85 8.41
N PHE A 107 9.69 12.41 7.21
CA PHE A 107 10.58 12.02 6.12
C PHE A 107 11.87 12.83 6.23
N SER A 108 12.73 12.46 7.18
CA SER A 108 14.15 12.80 7.19
C SER A 108 14.96 11.60 6.67
N GLU A 109 16.22 11.81 6.31
CA GLU A 109 17.17 10.72 6.03
C GLU A 109 17.14 9.66 7.15
N ASP A 110 16.87 10.08 8.40
CA ASP A 110 16.72 9.22 9.57
C ASP A 110 15.66 8.12 9.40
N HIS A 111 14.62 8.31 8.60
CA HIS A 111 13.62 7.25 8.39
C HIS A 111 14.16 6.11 7.53
N ILE A 112 14.97 6.43 6.51
CA ILE A 112 15.68 5.41 5.71
C ILE A 112 16.70 4.70 6.61
N THR A 113 17.44 5.46 7.42
CA THR A 113 18.37 4.91 8.40
C THR A 113 17.68 4.02 9.44
N THR A 114 16.45 4.34 9.84
CA THR A 114 15.65 3.49 10.76
C THR A 114 15.27 2.17 10.10
N LEU A 115 14.97 2.18 8.80
CA LEU A 115 14.65 0.96 8.05
C LEU A 115 15.88 0.07 7.85
N GLU A 116 17.04 0.67 7.59
CA GLU A 116 18.29 -0.05 7.32
C GLU A 116 19.07 -0.41 8.59
N GLY A 117 18.69 0.19 9.72
CA GLY A 117 19.38 0.04 11.00
C GLY A 117 20.59 0.97 10.99
N GLY A 118 20.47 2.10 11.68
CA GLY A 118 21.54 3.07 11.78
C GLY A 118 22.85 2.40 12.20
N ASN A 119 23.86 2.50 11.32
CA ASN A 119 25.24 2.21 11.67
C ASN A 119 25.71 3.28 12.65
N ASP A 120 25.60 2.99 13.95
CA ASP A 120 26.49 3.53 14.97
C ASP A 120 27.70 2.59 15.14
#